data_AF-A0A6S7E2U2-F1
#
_entry.id   AF-A0A6S7E2U2-F1
#
_cell.length_a   1.000
_cell.length_b   1.000
_cell.length_c   1.000
_cell.angle_alpha   90.00
_cell.angle_beta   90.00
_cell.angle_gamma   90.00
#
_symmetry.space_group_name_H-M   'P 1'
#
loop_
_entity.id
_entity.type
_entity.pdbx_description
1 polymer ?
#
loop_
_entity_poly.entity_id
_entity_poly.type
_entity_poly.pdbx_seq_one_letter_code
_entity_poly.pdbx_strand_id
1 'polypeptide(L)'
;MGTAKYDHPGYVADTGADGKFHVGIWCPHGYPAHIHIGRPAERGDPQALLRLRIPDGVFQSLPDDPETLCRRALGQALGAGLLPSVSVDGEFQELRFELDSEPWSGPMLSAAHA
;
A
#
# COMPACT_ATOMS: atom_id res chain seq x y z
N MET A 1 16.39 -12.28 12.55
CA MET A 1 16.23 -10.82 12.74
C MET A 1 16.89 -10.13 11.56
N GLY A 2 16.17 -10.03 10.44
CA GLY A 2 16.67 -9.44 9.21
C GLY A 2 15.71 -8.34 8.80
N THR A 3 16.19 -7.10 8.83
CA THR A 3 15.45 -5.92 8.39
C THR A 3 15.04 -6.11 6.93
N ALA A 4 13.76 -5.87 6.63
CA ALA A 4 13.25 -5.92 5.27
C ALA A 4 14.10 -5.01 4.38
N LYS A 5 14.52 -5.49 3.21
CA LYS A 5 15.48 -4.79 2.34
C LYS A 5 14.88 -3.54 1.68
N TYR A 6 13.60 -3.27 1.92
CA TYR A 6 12.84 -2.13 1.43
C TYR A 6 11.85 -1.68 2.51
N ASP A 7 12.32 -0.92 3.51
CA ASP A 7 11.48 0.00 4.28
C ASP A 7 11.38 1.30 3.46
N HIS A 8 10.65 1.26 2.34
CA HIS A 8 10.29 2.50 1.67
C HIS A 8 9.33 3.22 2.61
N PRO A 9 9.53 4.53 2.93
CA PRO A 9 8.62 5.25 3.80
C PRO A 9 7.20 5.34 3.24
N GLY A 10 6.96 4.82 2.02
CA GLY A 10 5.67 4.80 1.34
C GLY A 10 5.27 6.17 0.80
N TYR A 11 3.98 6.32 0.59
CA TYR A 11 3.31 7.50 0.09
C TYR A 11 2.08 7.80 0.94
N VAL A 12 1.74 9.07 1.07
CA VAL A 12 0.44 9.49 1.60
C VAL A 12 -0.45 9.87 0.41
N ALA A 13 -1.58 9.19 0.29
CA ALA A 13 -2.63 9.46 -0.68
C ALA A 13 -3.78 10.19 0.00
N ASP A 14 -4.21 11.32 -0.56
CA ASP A 14 -5.42 12.03 -0.11
C ASP A 14 -6.57 11.75 -1.08
N THR A 15 -7.45 10.83 -0.68
CA THR A 15 -8.60 10.40 -1.49
C THR A 15 -9.82 11.33 -1.35
N GLY A 16 -9.69 12.42 -0.58
CA GLY A 16 -10.78 13.34 -0.30
C GLY A 16 -11.83 12.71 0.60
N ALA A 17 -12.89 12.15 0.02
CA ALA A 17 -14.05 11.66 0.75
C ALA A 17 -13.74 10.44 1.65
N ASP A 18 -12.87 9.53 1.20
CA ASP A 18 -12.46 8.35 1.99
C ASP A 18 -11.31 8.67 2.96
N GLY A 19 -10.70 9.86 2.84
CA GLY A 19 -9.66 10.37 3.74
C GLY A 19 -8.23 10.14 3.24
N LYS A 20 -7.28 10.21 4.18
CA LYS A 20 -5.85 10.04 3.90
C LYS A 20 -5.37 8.65 4.24
N PHE A 21 -4.61 8.06 3.33
CA PHE A 21 -4.06 6.71 3.47
C PHE A 21 -2.56 6.72 3.27
N HIS A 22 -1.87 5.95 4.10
CA HIS A 22 -0.48 5.59 3.90
C HIS A 22 -0.40 4.32 3.07
N VAL A 23 0.39 4.34 2.01
CA VAL A 23 0.55 3.23 1.05
C VAL A 23 2.03 2.94 0.88
N GLY A 24 2.46 1.71 1.14
CA GLY A 24 3.89 1.36 1.11
C GLY A 24 4.15 -0.07 0.69
N ILE A 25 5.22 -0.28 -0.06
CA ILE A 25 5.69 -1.62 -0.45
C ILE A 25 6.60 -2.15 0.64
N TRP A 26 6.28 -3.34 1.14
CA TRP A 26 7.09 -4.10 2.08
C TRP A 26 7.62 -5.39 1.46
N CYS A 27 8.93 -5.60 1.64
CA CYS A 27 9.66 -6.74 1.12
C CYS A 27 10.43 -7.44 2.25
N PRO A 28 9.72 -8.17 3.13
CA PRO A 28 10.36 -8.97 4.17
C PRO A 28 11.22 -10.10 3.58
N HIS A 29 12.25 -10.50 4.33
CA HIS A 29 13.07 -11.65 3.92
C HIS A 29 12.28 -12.96 4.09
N GLY A 30 12.24 -13.79 3.04
CA GLY A 30 11.59 -15.11 3.08
C GLY A 30 10.06 -15.08 3.00
N TYR A 31 9.46 -13.90 2.75
CA TYR A 31 8.03 -13.77 2.52
C TYR A 31 7.78 -12.91 1.27
N PRO A 32 6.71 -13.16 0.51
CA PRO A 32 6.40 -12.40 -0.70
C PRO A 32 6.27 -10.91 -0.45
N ALA A 33 6.71 -10.10 -1.42
CA ALA A 33 6.51 -8.68 -1.40
C ALA A 33 5.02 -8.35 -1.33
N HIS A 34 4.66 -7.28 -0.63
CA HIS A 34 3.27 -6.88 -0.45
C HIS A 34 3.16 -5.38 -0.28
N ILE A 35 1.98 -4.84 -0.59
CA ILE A 35 1.66 -3.43 -0.45
C ILE A 35 0.73 -3.27 0.73
N HIS A 36 1.11 -2.43 1.68
CA HIS A 36 0.28 -2.07 2.83
C HIS A 36 -0.49 -0.80 2.53
N ILE A 37 -1.77 -0.80 2.91
CA ILE A 37 -2.63 0.37 2.90
C ILE A 37 -3.18 0.51 4.33
N GLY A 38 -2.94 1.68 4.91
CA GLY A 38 -3.28 1.97 6.30
C GLY A 38 -3.56 3.45 6.51
N ARG A 39 -3.87 3.83 7.74
CA ARG A 39 -3.96 5.25 8.10
C ARG A 39 -2.58 5.81 8.39
N PRO A 40 -2.30 7.07 7.98
CA PRO A 40 -1.13 7.78 8.48
C PRO A 40 -1.22 7.84 10.01
N ALA A 41 -0.17 7.38 10.71
CA ALA A 41 -0.09 7.54 12.16
C ALA A 41 0.34 8.97 12.50
N GLU A 42 -0.34 9.63 13.44
CA GLU A 42 0.12 10.92 13.97
C GLU A 42 1.41 10.78 14.80
N ARG A 43 1.63 9.60 15.39
CA ARG A 43 2.89 9.16 16.03
C ARG A 43 3.02 7.64 15.95
N GLY A 44 4.19 7.14 15.55
CA GLY A 44 4.49 5.70 15.46
C GLY A 44 4.28 5.14 14.05
N ASP A 45 4.23 3.81 13.94
CA ASP A 45 4.07 3.13 12.66
C ASP A 45 2.62 3.21 12.17
N PRO A 46 2.37 3.51 10.88
CA PRO A 46 1.03 3.48 10.30
C PRO A 46 0.42 2.08 10.47
N GLN A 47 -0.80 2.01 10.98
CA GLN A 47 -1.53 0.74 11.09
C GLN A 47 -2.00 0.32 9.69
N ALA A 48 -1.25 -0.60 9.09
CA ALA A 48 -1.64 -1.27 7.85
C ALA A 48 -2.76 -2.27 8.12
N LEU A 49 -4.00 -1.89 7.80
CA LEU A 49 -5.17 -2.76 7.96
C LEU A 49 -5.49 -3.54 6.68
N LEU A 50 -4.91 -3.16 5.54
CA LEU A 50 -5.03 -3.88 4.28
C LEU A 50 -3.65 -4.21 3.71
N ARG A 51 -3.45 -5.48 3.33
CA ARG A 51 -2.25 -5.99 2.67
C ARG A 51 -2.60 -6.59 1.32
N LEU A 52 -1.99 -6.09 0.25
CA LEU A 52 -2.07 -6.65 -1.09
C LEU A 52 -0.79 -7.41 -1.41
N ARG A 53 -0.86 -8.73 -1.44
CA ARG A 53 0.29 -9.61 -1.73
C ARG A 53 0.62 -9.57 -3.22
N ILE A 54 1.87 -9.19 -3.53
CA ILE A 54 2.41 -9.24 -4.88
C ILE A 54 2.75 -10.70 -5.21
N PRO A 55 2.37 -11.20 -6.40
CA PRO A 55 2.69 -12.57 -6.81
C PRO A 55 4.19 -12.90 -6.72
N ASP A 56 4.49 -14.08 -6.18
CA ASP A 56 5.85 -14.57 -5.99
C ASP A 56 6.64 -14.59 -7.31
N GLY A 57 7.91 -14.19 -7.26
CA GLY A 57 8.80 -14.19 -8.42
C GLY A 57 8.54 -13.09 -9.45
N VAL A 58 7.48 -12.28 -9.30
CA VAL A 58 7.14 -11.21 -10.25
C VAL A 58 7.65 -9.84 -9.78
N PHE A 59 7.73 -9.59 -8.47
CA PHE A 59 8.05 -8.25 -7.95
C PHE A 59 9.31 -7.61 -8.56
N GLN A 60 10.40 -8.38 -8.73
CA GLN A 60 11.65 -7.88 -9.32
C GLN A 60 11.60 -7.65 -10.83
N SER A 61 10.58 -8.17 -11.52
CA SER A 61 10.39 -8.03 -12.97
C SER A 61 9.24 -7.10 -13.33
N LEU A 62 8.58 -6.48 -12.35
CA LEU A 62 7.55 -5.49 -12.63
C LEU A 62 8.17 -4.25 -13.29
N PRO A 63 7.56 -3.75 -14.38
CA PRO A 63 8.03 -2.54 -15.06
C PRO A 63 7.67 -1.26 -14.30
N ASP A 64 6.70 -1.34 -13.40
CA ASP A 64 6.19 -0.21 -12.64
C ASP A 64 7.19 0.25 -11.59
N ASP A 65 7.40 1.56 -11.50
CA ASP A 65 8.11 2.16 -10.38
C ASP A 65 7.29 2.03 -9.07
N PRO A 66 7.92 2.22 -7.89
CA PRO A 66 7.26 2.10 -6.61
C PRO A 66 5.99 2.96 -6.44
N GLU A 67 5.95 4.17 -7.00
CA GLU A 67 4.78 5.05 -6.90
C GLU A 67 3.63 4.47 -7.73
N THR A 68 3.93 4.07 -8.97
CA THR A 68 2.96 3.46 -9.87
C THR A 68 2.34 2.21 -9.25
N LEU A 69 3.13 1.35 -8.61
CA LEU A 69 2.62 0.17 -7.88
C LEU A 69 1.71 0.58 -6.72
N CYS A 70 2.10 1.57 -5.92
CA CYS A 70 1.26 2.09 -4.83
C CYS A 70 -0.07 2.67 -5.35
N ARG A 71 -0.04 3.38 -6.48
CA ARG A 71 -1.24 3.93 -7.13
C ARG A 71 -2.17 2.83 -7.62
N ARG A 72 -1.65 1.77 -8.23
CA ARG A 72 -2.47 0.62 -8.64
C ARG A 72 -3.11 -0.09 -7.45
N ALA A 73 -2.34 -0.30 -6.39
CA ALA A 73 -2.85 -0.90 -5.16
C ALA A 73 -4.00 -0.10 -4.55
N LEU A 74 -3.84 1.23 -4.50
CA LEU A 74 -4.90 2.12 -4.05
C LEU A 74 -6.11 2.12 -5.00
N GLY A 75 -5.88 2.08 -6.31
CA GLY A 75 -6.93 1.92 -7.32
C GLY A 75 -7.74 0.65 -7.12
N GLN A 76 -7.07 -0.49 -6.88
CA GLN A 76 -7.71 -1.76 -6.54
C GLN A 76 -8.56 -1.63 -5.26
N ALA A 77 -8.01 -1.03 -4.20
CA ALA A 77 -8.70 -0.87 -2.93
C ALA A 77 -9.93 0.05 -3.02
N LEU A 78 -9.84 1.11 -3.83
CA LEU A 78 -10.97 2.00 -4.14
C LEU A 78 -12.04 1.28 -4.97
N GLY A 79 -11.63 0.61 -6.05
CA GLY A 79 -12.54 -0.11 -6.95
C GLY A 79 -13.29 -1.26 -6.25
N ALA A 80 -12.63 -1.91 -5.30
CA ALA A 80 -13.22 -2.97 -4.48
C ALA A 80 -13.95 -2.47 -3.23
N GLY A 81 -13.99 -1.16 -2.96
CA GLY A 81 -14.68 -0.59 -1.80
C GLY A 81 -14.09 -1.00 -0.45
N LEU A 82 -12.76 -1.21 -0.38
CA LEU A 82 -12.07 -1.75 0.79
C LEU A 82 -11.64 -0.66 1.78
N LEU A 83 -11.46 0.58 1.34
CA LEU A 83 -10.97 1.69 2.18
C LEU A 83 -11.84 2.00 3.41
N PRO A 84 -13.18 1.87 3.40
CA PRO A 84 -13.99 2.04 4.61
C PRO A 84 -13.59 1.06 5.71
N SER A 85 -13.22 -0.17 5.37
CA SER A 85 -12.76 -1.17 6.35
C SER A 85 -11.37 -0.84 6.92
N VAL A 86 -10.53 -0.13 6.16
CA VAL A 86 -9.25 0.41 6.62
C VAL A 86 -9.44 1.66 7.50
N SER A 87 -10.64 2.24 7.51
CA SER A 87 -10.93 3.53 8.14
C SER A 87 -11.49 3.43 9.58
N VAL A 88 -11.90 2.27 10.07
CA VAL A 88 -12.63 2.21 11.36
C VAL A 88 -12.26 0.92 12.09
N ASP A 89 -11.26 0.95 12.98
CA ASP A 89 -10.80 -0.18 13.83
C ASP A 89 -10.98 -1.57 13.17
N GLY A 90 -10.67 -1.63 11.87
CA GLY A 90 -11.10 -2.73 11.03
C GLY A 90 -10.23 -3.94 11.26
N GLU A 91 -10.78 -5.11 10.96
CA GLU A 91 -9.97 -6.32 10.95
C GLU A 91 -8.93 -6.24 9.83
N PHE A 92 -7.73 -6.69 10.15
CA PHE A 92 -6.67 -6.86 9.16
C PHE A 92 -7.16 -7.74 8.01
N GLN A 93 -6.94 -7.29 6.79
CA GLN A 93 -7.29 -8.02 5.57
C GLN A 93 -6.06 -8.22 4.69
N GLU A 94 -5.93 -9.43 4.15
CA GLU A 94 -4.96 -9.75 3.10
C GLU A 94 -5.69 -10.19 1.83
N LEU A 95 -5.31 -9.60 0.71
CA LEU A 95 -5.78 -9.95 -0.63
C LEU A 95 -4.60 -10.08 -1.60
N ARG A 96 -4.87 -10.60 -2.79
CA ARG A 96 -3.88 -10.62 -3.88
C ARG A 96 -3.87 -9.27 -4.59
N PHE A 97 -2.67 -8.77 -4.91
CA PHE A 97 -2.51 -7.61 -5.76
C PHE A 97 -2.79 -7.97 -7.22
N GLU A 98 -3.66 -7.20 -7.86
CA GLU A 98 -4.03 -7.31 -9.27
C GLU A 98 -3.14 -6.38 -10.11
N LEU A 99 -2.19 -6.97 -10.84
CA LEU A 99 -1.16 -6.24 -11.61
C LEU A 99 -1.74 -5.36 -12.72
N ASP A 100 -2.93 -5.68 -13.19
CA ASP A 100 -3.70 -4.96 -14.20
C ASP A 100 -4.62 -3.89 -13.62
N SER A 101 -4.69 -3.72 -12.30
CA SER A 101 -5.44 -2.65 -11.65
C SER A 101 -5.05 -1.28 -12.21
N GLU A 102 -6.04 -0.44 -12.49
CA GLU A 102 -5.79 0.92 -12.95
C GLU A 102 -5.09 1.75 -11.86
N PRO A 103 -4.00 2.47 -12.18
CA PRO A 103 -3.35 3.35 -11.22
C PRO A 103 -4.29 4.48 -10.80
N TRP A 104 -4.47 4.68 -9.50
CA TRP A 104 -5.18 5.84 -8.99
C TRP A 104 -4.43 7.14 -9.33
N SER A 105 -5.16 8.09 -9.94
CA SER A 105 -4.61 9.33 -10.50
C SER A 105 -4.63 10.53 -9.56
N GLY A 106 -5.09 10.36 -8.32
CA GLY A 106 -5.23 11.46 -7.36
C GLY A 106 -3.93 11.90 -6.67
N PRO A 107 -4.03 12.86 -5.73
CA PRO A 107 -2.88 13.42 -5.02
C PRO A 107 -2.17 12.37 -4.17
N MET A 108 -0.89 12.13 -4.48
CA MET A 108 -0.02 11.21 -3.75
C MET A 108 1.32 11.89 -3.51
N LEU A 109 1.79 11.86 -2.27
CA LEU A 109 3.04 12.50 -1.84
C LEU A 109 3.95 11.47 -1.20
N SER A 110 5.25 11.57 -1.43
CA SER A 110 6.23 10.73 -0.73
C SER A 110 6.18 10.99 0.77
N ALA A 111 6.04 9.94 1.56
CA ALA A 111 5.99 10.03 3.01
C ALA A 111 7.38 10.29 3.63
N ALA A 112 8.47 10.29 2.84
CA ALA A 112 9.80 10.72 3.28
C ALA A 112 9.89 12.23 3.59
N HIS A 113 8.87 13.01 3.18
CA HIS A 113 8.82 14.47 3.28
C HIS A 113 7.58 14.98 4.05
N ALA A 114 6.85 14.10 4.74
CA ALA A 114 5.66 14.43 5.51
C ALA A 114 5.99 14.66 7.00
#